data_AF-Q125Y8-F1
#
_entry.id   AF-Q125Y8-F1
#
_cell.length_a   1.000
_cell.length_b   1.000
_cell.length_c   1.000
_cell.angle_alpha   90.00
_cell.angle_beta   90.00
_cell.angle_gamma   90.00
#
_symmetry.space_group_name_H-M   'P 1'
#
loop_
_entity.id
_entity.type
_entity.pdbx_description
1 polymer ?
#
loop_
_entity_poly.entity_id
_entity_poly.type
_entity_poly.pdbx_seq_one_letter_code
_entity_poly.pdbx_strand_id
1 'polypeptide(L)'
;MTDPIKTERWLDALRTEVERTSQARVAERLRISEATVSQVLSGNYKANTQRIERRVLGELLGRQVECRVLYDISLRVCQDVQERPRGAGSNPMHQQCYSACRGTGKWEEKGPCPHFCAATNPANVIAKEPTP
;
A
#
# COMPACT_ATOMS: atom_id res chain seq x y z
N MET A 1 -22.44 5.70 -4.90
CA MET A 1 -22.30 6.39 -3.59
C MET A 1 -20.90 6.08 -3.09
N THR A 2 -19.94 6.87 -3.54
CA THR A 2 -18.52 6.72 -3.20
C THR A 2 -18.34 7.37 -1.83
N ASP A 3 -18.10 6.58 -0.79
CA ASP A 3 -18.04 7.07 0.60
C ASP A 3 -16.94 8.14 0.78
N PRO A 4 -17.29 9.42 0.97
CA PRO A 4 -16.29 10.49 1.18
C PRO A 4 -15.45 10.29 2.45
N ILE A 5 -15.97 9.50 3.40
CA ILE A 5 -15.34 9.21 4.70
C ILE A 5 -14.05 8.37 4.56
N LYS A 6 -13.85 7.64 3.45
CA LYS A 6 -12.70 6.71 3.31
C LYS A 6 -11.40 7.40 2.89
N THR A 7 -11.49 8.40 2.00
CA THR A 7 -10.32 9.11 1.46
C THR A 7 -9.74 10.11 2.46
N GLU A 8 -10.60 10.75 3.26
CA GLU A 8 -10.19 11.72 4.27
C GLU A 8 -9.42 11.05 5.42
N ARG A 9 -9.83 9.84 5.83
CA ARG A 9 -9.27 9.17 7.03
C ARG A 9 -7.76 8.95 7.01
N TRP A 10 -7.16 8.62 5.86
CA TRP A 10 -5.71 8.39 5.80
C TRP A 10 -4.92 9.70 5.67
N LEU A 11 -5.47 10.71 5.00
CA LEU A 11 -4.86 12.04 4.93
C LEU A 11 -4.88 12.71 6.31
N ASP A 12 -5.96 12.57 7.07
CA ASP A 12 -6.06 13.07 8.44
C ASP A 12 -5.06 12.38 9.37
N ALA A 13 -4.92 11.06 9.26
CA ALA A 13 -3.91 10.31 10.00
C ALA A 13 -2.49 10.78 9.65
N LEU A 14 -2.23 11.08 8.37
CA LEU A 14 -0.96 11.61 7.92
C LEU A 14 -0.69 13.02 8.49
N ARG A 15 -1.69 13.92 8.44
CA ARG A 15 -1.60 15.27 9.02
C ARG A 15 -1.34 15.22 10.51
N THR A 16 -2.15 14.44 11.24
CA THR A 16 -2.04 14.28 12.69
C THR A 16 -0.64 13.78 13.10
N GLU A 17 -0.09 12.79 12.39
CA GLU A 17 1.23 12.26 12.73
C GLU A 17 2.35 13.28 12.41
N VAL A 18 2.21 14.06 11.33
CA VAL A 18 3.15 15.14 10.99
C VAL A 18 3.11 16.24 12.05
N GLU A 19 1.94 16.65 12.50
CA GLU A 19 1.76 17.64 13.58
C GLU A 19 2.35 17.14 14.91
N ARG A 20 2.20 15.85 15.22
CA ARG A 20 2.80 15.22 16.41
C ARG A 20 4.32 15.07 16.32
N THR A 21 4.88 14.99 15.11
CA THR A 21 6.30 14.68 14.89
C THR A 21 6.96 15.68 13.94
N SER A 22 7.12 15.31 12.67
CA SER A 22 7.55 16.18 11.57
C SER A 22 7.39 15.44 10.24
N GLN A 23 7.39 16.16 9.11
CA GLN A 23 7.32 15.55 7.78
C GLN A 23 8.48 14.57 7.53
N ALA A 24 9.71 14.96 7.90
CA ALA A 24 10.89 14.10 7.79
C ALA A 24 10.75 12.77 8.56
N ARG A 25 10.28 12.80 9.81
CA ARG A 25 10.09 11.59 10.64
C ARG A 25 9.00 10.68 10.07
N VAL A 26 7.90 11.26 9.61
CA VAL A 26 6.82 10.51 8.97
C VAL A 26 7.27 9.88 7.65
N ALA A 27 8.03 10.62 6.84
CA ALA A 27 8.58 10.13 5.58
C ALA A 27 9.49 8.91 5.79
N GLU A 28 10.41 8.99 6.76
CA GLU A 28 11.28 7.88 7.15
C GLU A 28 10.46 6.66 7.59
N ARG A 29 9.49 6.87 8.50
CA ARG A 29 8.63 5.80 9.03
C ARG A 29 7.85 5.10 7.91
N LEU A 30 7.30 5.86 6.96
CA LEU A 30 6.54 5.35 5.81
C LEU A 30 7.43 4.83 4.66
N ARG A 31 8.75 5.04 4.71
CA ARG A 31 9.72 4.77 3.63
C ARG A 31 9.35 5.45 2.30
N ILE A 32 8.99 6.72 2.38
CA ILE A 32 8.76 7.61 1.23
C ILE A 32 9.60 8.88 1.39
N SER A 33 9.70 9.70 0.35
CA SER A 33 10.42 10.98 0.47
C SER A 33 9.59 12.02 1.21
N GLU A 34 10.27 12.93 1.93
CA GLU A 34 9.63 14.08 2.57
C GLU A 34 8.91 14.98 1.56
N ALA A 35 9.51 15.18 0.38
CA ALA A 35 8.86 15.88 -0.73
C ALA A 35 7.53 15.23 -1.14
N THR A 36 7.45 13.89 -1.12
CA THR A 36 6.19 13.17 -1.39
C THR A 36 5.14 13.48 -0.32
N VAL A 37 5.53 13.48 0.96
CA VAL A 37 4.63 13.84 2.06
C VAL A 37 4.09 15.26 1.88
N SER A 38 4.96 16.22 1.60
CA SER A 38 4.59 17.63 1.36
C SER A 38 3.63 17.79 0.17
N GLN A 39 3.94 17.14 -0.97
CA GLN A 39 3.09 17.18 -2.15
C GLN A 39 1.71 16.55 -1.91
N VAL A 40 1.65 15.44 -1.16
CA VAL A 40 0.39 14.78 -0.82
C VAL A 40 -0.46 15.66 0.10
N LEU A 41 0.13 16.23 1.16
CA LEU A 41 -0.58 17.07 2.11
C LEU A 41 -1.11 18.37 1.48
N SER A 42 -0.37 18.92 0.50
CA SER A 42 -0.77 20.12 -0.24
C SER A 42 -1.70 19.85 -1.43
N GLY A 43 -2.04 18.59 -1.71
CA GLY A 43 -2.87 18.21 -2.86
C GLY A 43 -2.17 18.33 -4.23
N ASN A 44 -0.86 18.56 -4.25
CA ASN A 44 -0.06 18.74 -5.47
C ASN A 44 0.55 17.45 -6.02
N TYR A 45 0.37 16.31 -5.34
CA TYR A 45 0.89 15.03 -5.81
C TYR A 45 0.07 14.51 -6.99
N LYS A 46 0.59 14.68 -8.21
CA LYS A 46 -0.11 14.38 -9.48
C LYS A 46 -0.16 12.88 -9.82
N ALA A 47 0.63 12.06 -9.15
CA ALA A 47 0.69 10.62 -9.39
C ALA A 47 -0.30 9.86 -8.49
N ASN A 48 -0.45 8.57 -8.73
CA ASN A 48 -1.35 7.72 -7.96
C ASN A 48 -0.90 7.61 -6.49
N THR A 49 -1.77 7.98 -5.55
CA THR A 49 -1.53 7.99 -4.10
C THR A 49 -1.77 6.65 -3.40
N GLN A 50 -2.29 5.63 -4.09
CA GLN A 50 -2.66 4.34 -3.51
C GLN A 50 -1.50 3.65 -2.76
N ARG A 51 -0.27 3.74 -3.28
CA ARG A 51 0.90 3.20 -2.57
C ARG A 51 1.18 3.94 -1.28
N ILE A 52 0.92 5.24 -1.24
CA ILE A 52 1.14 6.11 -0.08
C ILE A 52 0.03 5.87 0.96
N GLU A 53 -1.22 5.85 0.52
CA GLU A 53 -2.38 5.51 1.35
C GLU A 53 -2.16 4.16 2.05
N ARG A 54 -1.74 3.13 1.32
CA ARG A 54 -1.49 1.80 1.91
C ARG A 54 -0.39 1.81 2.97
N ARG A 55 0.68 2.60 2.75
CA ARG A 55 1.73 2.80 3.76
C ARG A 55 1.14 3.42 5.01
N VAL A 56 0.35 4.49 4.88
CA VAL A 56 -0.30 5.18 6.00
C VAL A 56 -1.26 4.26 6.74
N LEU A 57 -2.15 3.57 6.02
CA LEU A 57 -3.12 2.64 6.58
C LEU A 57 -2.44 1.51 7.37
N GLY A 58 -1.36 0.95 6.84
CA GLY A 58 -0.64 -0.14 7.51
C GLY A 58 0.23 0.32 8.68
N GLU A 59 0.89 1.47 8.56
CA GLU A 59 1.91 1.93 9.50
C GLU A 59 1.35 2.82 10.63
N LEU A 60 0.42 3.72 10.30
CA LEU A 60 -0.15 4.68 11.25
C LEU A 60 -1.50 4.22 11.81
N LEU A 61 -2.30 3.53 10.99
CA LEU A 61 -3.64 3.07 11.38
C LEU A 61 -3.72 1.57 11.68
N GLY A 62 -2.59 0.86 11.64
CA GLY A 62 -2.47 -0.54 12.06
C GLY A 62 -3.29 -1.54 11.23
N ARG A 63 -3.71 -1.18 10.00
CA ARG A 63 -4.53 -2.04 9.15
C ARG A 63 -3.84 -3.37 8.89
N GLN A 64 -4.55 -4.46 9.14
CA GLN A 64 -4.13 -5.84 8.87
C GLN A 64 -4.75 -6.38 7.58
N VAL A 65 -4.14 -7.42 7.02
CA VAL A 65 -4.65 -8.18 5.88
C VAL A 65 -4.37 -9.66 6.06
N GLU A 66 -5.27 -10.49 5.54
CA GLU A 66 -5.09 -11.94 5.50
C GLU A 66 -4.26 -12.33 4.26
N CYS A 67 -2.98 -12.65 4.47
CA CYS A 67 -2.11 -13.11 3.40
C CYS A 67 -2.24 -14.63 3.22
N ARG A 68 -2.48 -15.10 1.98
CA ARG A 68 -2.55 -16.53 1.66
C ARG A 68 -1.25 -17.32 1.92
N VAL A 69 -0.13 -16.64 2.19
CA VAL A 69 1.18 -17.25 2.48
C VAL A 69 1.65 -16.96 3.89
N LEU A 70 1.50 -15.71 4.34
CA LEU A 70 2.01 -15.24 5.64
C LEU A 70 0.94 -15.11 6.71
N TYR A 71 -0.32 -15.45 6.39
CA TYR A 71 -1.49 -15.26 7.24
C TYR A 71 -1.65 -13.79 7.65
N ASP A 72 -2.04 -13.52 8.90
CA ASP A 72 -2.34 -12.17 9.36
C ASP A 72 -1.07 -11.34 9.48
N ILE A 73 -0.97 -10.33 8.63
CA ILE A 73 0.14 -9.39 8.59
C ILE A 73 -0.38 -7.97 8.44
N SER A 74 0.43 -7.00 8.86
CA SER A 74 0.10 -5.60 8.60
C SER A 74 0.10 -5.33 7.09
N LEU A 75 -0.76 -4.40 6.66
CA LEU A 75 -0.80 -3.94 5.28
C LEU A 75 0.55 -3.38 4.82
N ARG A 76 1.32 -2.81 5.77
CA ARG A 76 2.71 -2.39 5.57
C ARG A 76 3.61 -3.55 5.16
N VAL A 77 3.61 -4.65 5.92
CA VAL A 77 4.40 -5.85 5.60
C VAL A 77 3.93 -6.45 4.26
N CYS A 78 2.62 -6.49 4.03
CA CYS A 78 2.06 -6.96 2.77
C CYS A 78 2.61 -6.16 1.57
N GLN A 79 2.63 -4.83 1.67
CA GLN A 79 3.17 -3.96 0.63
C GLN A 79 4.69 -4.15 0.47
N ASP A 80 5.45 -4.22 1.56
CA ASP A 80 6.90 -4.48 1.52
C ASP A 80 7.22 -5.80 0.82
N VAL A 81 6.42 -6.85 1.05
CA VAL A 81 6.56 -8.15 0.37
C VAL A 81 6.28 -8.04 -1.13
N GLN A 82 5.27 -7.26 -1.53
CA GLN A 82 4.87 -7.10 -2.93
C GLN A 82 5.88 -6.28 -3.75
N GLU A 83 6.52 -5.30 -3.12
CA GLU A 83 7.47 -4.37 -3.74
C GLU A 83 8.90 -4.95 -3.85
N ARG A 84 9.14 -6.13 -3.28
CA ARG A 84 10.42 -6.82 -3.45
C ARG A 84 10.68 -7.15 -4.93
N PRO A 85 11.90 -6.92 -5.43
CA PRO A 85 12.25 -7.29 -6.79
C PRO A 85 12.15 -8.80 -7.00
N ARG A 86 11.79 -9.20 -8.23
CA ARG A 86 11.83 -10.60 -8.62
C ARG A 86 13.27 -11.11 -8.47
N GLY A 87 13.44 -12.27 -7.85
CA GLY A 87 14.78 -12.84 -7.64
C GLY A 87 15.59 -12.18 -6.54
N ALA A 88 14.98 -11.35 -5.68
CA ALA A 88 15.60 -10.85 -4.45
C ALA A 88 15.79 -12.00 -3.43
N GLY A 89 16.79 -12.84 -3.70
CA GLY A 89 17.27 -13.95 -2.88
C GLY A 89 16.77 -15.33 -3.30
N SER A 90 17.50 -16.35 -2.84
CA SER A 90 17.16 -17.78 -2.92
C SER A 90 16.09 -18.20 -1.90
N ASN A 91 15.49 -17.25 -1.17
CA ASN A 91 14.52 -17.54 -0.11
C ASN A 91 13.20 -18.08 -0.72
N PRO A 92 12.83 -19.35 -0.45
CA PRO A 92 11.62 -19.96 -0.99
C PRO A 92 10.34 -19.23 -0.55
N MET A 93 10.32 -18.64 0.64
CA MET A 93 9.17 -17.90 1.14
C MET A 93 8.90 -16.63 0.31
N HIS A 94 9.95 -15.93 -0.11
CA HIS A 94 9.81 -14.74 -0.94
C HIS A 94 9.28 -15.10 -2.33
N GLN A 95 9.77 -16.19 -2.91
CA GLN A 95 9.28 -16.69 -4.19
C GLN A 95 7.81 -17.12 -4.10
N GLN A 96 7.42 -17.80 -3.02
CA GLN A 96 6.02 -18.17 -2.78
C GLN A 96 5.12 -16.94 -2.67
N CYS A 97 5.52 -15.92 -1.91
CA CYS A 97 4.78 -14.66 -1.81
C CYS A 97 4.67 -13.94 -3.16
N TYR A 98 5.76 -13.90 -3.93
CA TYR A 98 5.78 -13.26 -5.25
C TYR A 98 4.75 -13.89 -6.19
N SER A 99 4.75 -15.23 -6.28
CA SER A 99 3.81 -15.98 -7.12
C SER A 99 2.38 -15.89 -6.60
N ALA A 100 2.19 -15.95 -5.28
CA ALA A 100 0.88 -15.80 -4.64
C ALA A 100 0.22 -14.45 -4.93
N CYS A 101 1.01 -13.37 -4.90
CA CYS A 101 0.50 -12.02 -5.18
C CYS A 101 0.05 -11.88 -6.63
N ARG A 102 0.79 -12.50 -7.56
CA ARG A 102 0.56 -12.39 -9.01
C ARG A 102 -0.35 -13.48 -9.58
N GLY A 103 -0.73 -14.47 -8.78
CA GLY A 103 -1.58 -15.58 -9.21
C GLY A 103 -0.88 -16.51 -10.20
N THR A 104 0.43 -16.76 -10.04
CA THR A 104 1.21 -17.59 -10.97
C THR A 104 1.58 -18.95 -10.37
N GLY A 105 1.80 -19.95 -11.22
CA GLY A 105 2.14 -21.31 -10.80
C GLY A 105 1.00 -21.95 -10.03
N LYS A 106 1.26 -22.47 -8.82
CA LYS A 106 0.23 -23.13 -7.98
C LYS A 106 -0.94 -22.24 -7.54
N TRP A 107 -0.95 -20.96 -7.92
CA TRP A 107 -1.98 -19.99 -7.56
C TRP A 107 -2.84 -19.54 -8.75
N GLU A 108 -2.64 -20.10 -9.95
CA GLU A 108 -3.34 -19.72 -11.18
C GLU A 108 -4.86 -19.84 -11.05
N GLU A 109 -5.35 -20.95 -10.50
CA GLU A 109 -6.79 -21.18 -10.29
C GLU A 109 -7.44 -20.12 -9.39
N LYS A 110 -6.73 -19.66 -8.36
CA LYS A 110 -7.22 -18.63 -7.42
C LYS A 110 -7.03 -17.20 -7.94
N GLY A 111 -6.26 -17.02 -9.02
CA GLY A 111 -5.91 -15.71 -9.55
C GLY A 111 -5.02 -14.85 -8.61
N PRO A 112 -4.78 -13.59 -9.00
CA PRO A 112 -3.95 -12.67 -8.22
C PRO A 112 -4.53 -12.41 -6.82
N CYS A 113 -3.66 -12.03 -5.88
CA CYS A 113 -4.09 -11.72 -4.53
C CYS A 113 -4.98 -10.47 -4.52
N PRO A 114 -6.10 -10.46 -3.75
CA PRO A 114 -6.96 -9.27 -3.64
C PRO A 114 -6.22 -8.06 -3.06
N HIS A 115 -5.11 -8.28 -2.35
CA HIS A 115 -4.28 -7.22 -1.78
C HIS A 115 -3.15 -6.75 -2.72
N PHE A 116 -2.96 -7.34 -3.90
CA PHE A 116 -1.84 -7.04 -4.78
C PHE A 116 -1.97 -5.64 -5.39
N CYS A 117 -1.01 -4.76 -5.13
CA CYS A 117 -1.02 -3.35 -5.54
C CYS A 117 -0.62 -3.17 -7.03
N ALA A 118 -1.29 -3.89 -7.94
CA ALA A 118 -1.14 -3.70 -9.39
C ALA A 118 -2.28 -2.85 -9.95
N ALA A 119 -1.99 -2.12 -11.02
CA ALA A 119 -2.95 -1.28 -11.74
C ALA A 119 -4.17 -2.06 -12.27
N THR A 120 -4.07 -3.39 -12.37
CA THR A 120 -5.09 -4.31 -12.89
C THR A 120 -5.90 -5.02 -11.79
N ASN A 121 -5.63 -4.77 -10.50
CA ASN A 121 -6.38 -5.43 -9.42
C ASN A 121 -7.74 -4.72 -9.21
N PRO A 122 -8.90 -5.41 -9.31
CA PRO A 122 -10.22 -4.79 -9.12
C PRO A 122 -10.40 -4.10 -7.76
N ALA A 123 -9.70 -4.54 -6.69
CA ALA A 123 -9.68 -3.84 -5.40
C ALA A 123 -9.00 -2.46 -5.44
N ASN A 124 -8.17 -2.22 -6.47
CA ASN A 124 -7.44 -0.96 -6.70
C ASN A 124 -8.06 -0.08 -7.80
N VAL A 125 -8.96 -0.63 -8.64
CA VAL A 125 -9.64 0.10 -9.72
C VAL A 125 -10.68 1.09 -9.18
N ILE A 126 -11.19 0.87 -7.96
CA ILE A 126 -12.15 1.75 -7.27
C ILE A 126 -11.52 3.12 -6.88
N ALA A 127 -10.19 3.30 -7.03
CA ALA A 127 -9.49 4.55 -6.71
C ALA A 127 -9.10 5.41 -7.93
N LYS A 128 -9.56 5.07 -9.14
CA LYS A 128 -9.41 5.91 -10.34
C LYS A 128 -10.76 6.45 -10.79
N GLU A 129 -11.32 7.39 -10.04
CA GLU A 129 -12.21 8.39 -10.64
C GLU A 129 -11.34 9.57 -11.11
N PRO A 130 -11.61 10.15 -12.28
CA PRO A 130 -10.85 11.28 -12.79
C PRO A 130 -11.11 12.51 -11.92
N THR A 131 -10.06 13.10 -11.35
CA THR A 131 -10.08 14.53 -10.95
C THR A 131 -10.27 15.39 -12.21
N PRO A 132 -10.98 16.53 -12.07
CA PRO A 132 -12.09 16.99 -12.91
C PRO A 132 -11.78 17.18 -14.40
#